data_AF-W4UU77-F1
#
_entry.id   AF-W4UU77-F1
#
_cell.length_a   1.000
_cell.length_b   1.000
_cell.length_c   1.000
_cell.angle_alpha   90.00
_cell.angle_beta   90.00
_cell.angle_gamma   90.00
#
_symmetry.space_group_name_H-M   'P 1'
#
loop_
_entity.id
_entity.type
_entity.pdbx_description
1 polymer ?
#
loop_
_entity_poly.entity_id
_entity_poly.type
_entity_poly.pdbx_seq_one_letter_code
_entity_poly.pdbx_strand_id
1 'polypeptide(L)'
;MSEGSRLLLDLAPGNYTAVVWANVKEEHFACTPGATLQDMKLDLKCPEDGHVTTDPGEILHGIASVTITEFGDQEHVVSMIKNTNRVHIVLEDITPISSYSAFSDNPYSLAITGSNGSYNYDNTLADGAALNYIPQYTIAGNTTQADFTILRIRENDDLQLTIQANGKEIHTERLATRLMENPRINGNDDFDRIDDYTLHYHLIQKEDGAHVVTLISINDWDVTHTGGGI
;
A
#
# COMPACT_ATOMS: atom_id res chain seq x y z
N MET A 1 17.00 16.52 -24.50
CA MET A 1 16.65 15.09 -24.58
C MET A 1 17.29 14.43 -23.37
N SER A 2 16.49 13.81 -22.49
CA SER A 2 17.01 13.00 -21.38
C SER A 2 17.49 11.66 -21.94
N GLU A 3 18.77 11.34 -21.78
CA GLU A 3 19.26 9.98 -21.96
C GLU A 3 19.29 9.29 -20.59
N GLY A 4 18.54 8.21 -20.42
CA GLY A 4 18.51 7.43 -19.18
C GLY A 4 17.97 8.20 -17.98
N SER A 5 18.58 7.99 -16.80
CA SER A 5 18.16 8.55 -15.51
C SER A 5 18.61 10.00 -15.27
N ARG A 6 18.74 10.82 -16.34
CA ARG A 6 19.26 12.19 -16.28
C ARG A 6 18.27 13.19 -16.84
N LEU A 7 18.00 14.25 -16.08
CA LEU A 7 17.23 15.41 -16.50
C LEU A 7 18.17 16.61 -16.62
N LEU A 8 18.30 17.16 -17.83
CA LEU A 8 19.08 18.37 -18.08
C LEU A 8 18.22 19.60 -17.80
N LEU A 9 18.68 20.46 -16.90
CA LEU A 9 18.02 21.70 -16.52
C LEU A 9 18.99 22.88 -16.72
N ASP A 10 18.52 23.92 -17.39
CA ASP A 10 19.24 25.18 -17.53
C ASP A 10 18.77 26.13 -16.41
N LEU A 11 19.56 26.21 -15.34
CA LEU A 11 19.26 26.99 -14.14
C LEU A 11 20.34 28.04 -13.91
N ALA A 12 19.92 29.23 -13.49
CA ALA A 12 20.86 30.25 -13.05
C ALA A 12 21.61 29.80 -11.77
N PRO A 13 22.77 30.38 -11.47
CA PRO A 13 23.48 30.12 -10.22
C PRO A 13 22.60 30.45 -9.01
N GLY A 14 22.51 29.52 -8.06
CA GLY A 14 21.59 29.64 -6.93
C GLY A 14 21.39 28.35 -6.16
N ASN A 15 20.58 28.45 -5.10
CA ASN A 15 20.15 27.30 -4.31
C ASN A 15 18.70 26.97 -4.64
N TYR A 16 18.45 25.71 -4.94
CA TYR A 16 17.17 25.16 -5.34
C TYR A 16 16.81 23.93 -4.50
N THR A 17 15.53 23.61 -4.47
CA THR A 17 15.05 22.30 -4.00
C THR A 17 14.40 21.61 -5.19
N ALA A 18 14.94 20.47 -5.59
CA ALA A 18 14.31 19.60 -6.56
C ALA A 18 13.32 18.69 -5.85
N VAL A 19 12.04 18.73 -6.27
CA VAL A 19 11.01 17.77 -5.86
C VAL A 19 10.59 17.00 -7.10
N VAL A 20 10.67 15.69 -7.06
CA VAL A 20 10.42 14.82 -8.20
C VAL A 20 9.34 13.82 -7.83
N TRP A 21 8.27 13.82 -8.61
CA TRP A 21 7.29 12.74 -8.65
C TRP A 21 7.44 12.03 -9.99
N ALA A 22 7.83 10.76 -9.97
CA ALA A 22 8.03 9.96 -11.16
C ALA A 22 6.84 9.01 -11.39
N ASN A 23 6.62 8.65 -12.66
CA ASN A 23 5.55 7.76 -13.12
C ASN A 23 4.12 8.25 -12.79
N VAL A 24 3.96 9.55 -12.48
CA VAL A 24 2.64 10.15 -12.24
C VAL A 24 1.80 10.10 -13.50
N LYS A 25 0.68 9.39 -13.40
CA LYS A 25 -0.36 9.34 -14.42
C LYS A 25 -1.43 10.37 -14.08
N GLU A 26 -1.61 11.36 -14.96
CA GLU A 26 -2.57 12.45 -14.73
C GLU A 26 -4.00 11.94 -14.59
N GLU A 27 -4.35 10.79 -15.17
CA GLU A 27 -5.65 10.14 -14.98
C GLU A 27 -5.88 9.65 -13.55
N HIS A 28 -4.82 9.27 -12.82
CA HIS A 28 -4.91 8.71 -11.47
C HIS A 28 -4.55 9.71 -10.37
N PHE A 29 -3.76 10.74 -10.68
CA PHE A 29 -3.24 11.67 -9.68
C PHE A 29 -3.50 13.13 -10.05
N ALA A 30 -3.74 13.94 -9.02
CA ALA A 30 -3.72 15.39 -9.10
C ALA A 30 -2.39 15.87 -8.49
N CYS A 31 -1.58 16.54 -9.31
CA CYS A 31 -0.41 17.26 -8.83
C CYS A 31 -0.82 18.73 -8.64
N THR A 32 -0.80 19.20 -7.40
CA THR A 32 -1.10 20.60 -7.08
C THR A 32 0.21 21.38 -7.08
N PRO A 33 0.46 22.25 -8.08
CA PRO A 33 1.61 23.13 -8.03
C PRO A 33 1.40 24.17 -6.91
N GLY A 34 2.42 24.35 -6.09
CA GLY A 34 2.41 25.31 -5.00
C GLY A 34 2.95 26.68 -5.40
N ALA A 35 2.41 27.76 -4.83
CA ALA A 35 3.05 29.07 -4.89
C ALA A 35 4.35 29.08 -4.07
N THR A 36 4.37 28.29 -2.99
CA THR A 36 5.55 27.92 -2.22
C THR A 36 5.76 26.41 -2.25
N LEU A 37 6.93 25.96 -1.79
CA LEU A 37 7.25 24.54 -1.67
C LEU A 37 6.23 23.80 -0.79
N GLN A 38 5.75 24.44 0.28
CA GLN A 38 4.81 23.85 1.25
C GLN A 38 3.41 23.64 0.70
N ASP A 39 3.05 24.35 -0.39
CA ASP A 39 1.74 24.22 -1.02
C ASP A 39 1.70 23.06 -2.03
N MET A 40 2.86 22.48 -2.38
CA MET A 40 2.93 21.38 -3.34
C MET A 40 2.37 20.08 -2.74
N LYS A 41 1.48 19.43 -3.48
CA LYS A 41 0.87 18.16 -3.09
C LYS A 41 0.71 17.20 -4.27
N LEU A 42 0.70 15.91 -3.95
CA LEU A 42 0.25 14.85 -4.84
C LEU A 42 -0.93 14.12 -4.19
N ASP A 43 -2.07 14.08 -4.87
CA ASP A 43 -3.29 13.44 -4.39
C ASP A 43 -3.71 12.33 -5.35
N LEU A 44 -4.02 11.15 -4.82
CA LEU A 44 -4.73 10.13 -5.58
C LEU A 44 -6.15 10.63 -5.90
N LYS A 45 -6.50 10.64 -7.17
CA LYS A 45 -7.86 10.91 -7.61
C LYS A 45 -8.70 9.69 -7.27
N CYS A 46 -9.69 9.89 -6.40
CA CYS A 46 -10.66 8.88 -6.05
C CYS A 46 -12.08 9.39 -6.36
N PRO A 47 -12.99 8.55 -6.88
CA PRO A 47 -14.40 8.91 -7.00
C PRO A 47 -15.01 9.23 -5.63
N GLU A 48 -16.16 9.92 -5.61
CA GLU A 48 -16.84 10.34 -4.37
C GLU A 48 -17.23 9.18 -3.44
N ASP A 49 -17.31 7.96 -3.97
CA ASP A 49 -17.61 6.74 -3.20
C ASP A 49 -16.38 6.17 -2.46
N GLY A 50 -15.20 6.78 -2.64
CA GLY A 50 -13.95 6.38 -1.97
C GLY A 50 -13.31 5.11 -2.52
N HIS A 51 -13.88 4.49 -3.56
CA HIS A 51 -13.40 3.21 -4.08
C HIS A 51 -12.22 3.40 -5.05
N VAL A 52 -11.06 2.87 -4.66
CA VAL A 52 -9.89 2.75 -5.53
C VAL A 52 -10.00 1.40 -6.26
N THR A 53 -10.49 1.45 -7.50
CA THR A 53 -10.73 0.26 -8.34
C THR A 53 -9.73 0.12 -9.49
N THR A 54 -8.92 1.15 -9.73
CA THR A 54 -7.87 1.17 -10.75
C THR A 54 -6.51 1.14 -10.09
N ASP A 55 -5.62 0.30 -10.61
CA ASP A 55 -4.22 0.27 -10.19
C ASP A 55 -3.57 1.66 -10.42
N PRO A 56 -3.16 2.39 -9.36
CA PRO A 56 -2.55 3.70 -9.51
C PRO A 56 -1.24 3.65 -10.33
N GLY A 57 -0.62 2.48 -10.47
CA GLY A 57 0.71 2.30 -11.04
C GLY A 57 1.80 2.58 -10.01
N GLU A 58 3.05 2.31 -10.36
CA GLU A 58 4.19 2.62 -9.51
C GLU A 58 4.41 4.13 -9.44
N ILE A 59 4.53 4.69 -8.24
CA ILE A 59 4.83 6.11 -8.01
C ILE A 59 6.09 6.20 -7.18
N LEU A 60 7.02 7.05 -7.62
CA LEU A 60 8.23 7.35 -6.87
C LEU A 60 8.32 8.82 -6.52
N HIS A 61 8.87 9.11 -5.35
CA HIS A 61 9.16 10.45 -4.87
C HIS A 61 10.65 10.62 -4.62
N GLY A 62 11.20 11.80 -4.92
CA GLY A 62 12.50 12.20 -4.41
C GLY A 62 12.56 13.69 -4.14
N ILE A 63 13.38 14.07 -3.16
CA ILE A 63 13.67 15.46 -2.82
C ILE A 63 15.17 15.66 -2.59
N ALA A 64 15.72 16.74 -3.14
CA ALA A 64 17.14 17.07 -2.97
C ALA A 64 17.38 18.58 -2.95
N SER A 65 18.31 19.03 -2.11
CA SER A 65 18.88 20.37 -2.21
C SER A 65 19.92 20.42 -3.32
N VAL A 66 19.78 21.39 -4.21
CA VAL A 66 20.60 21.55 -5.41
C VAL A 66 21.23 22.93 -5.40
N THR A 67 22.56 23.01 -5.38
CA THR A 67 23.31 24.27 -5.47
C THR A 67 24.00 24.33 -6.81
N ILE A 68 23.60 25.29 -7.63
CA ILE A 68 24.18 25.55 -8.95
C ILE A 68 25.18 26.69 -8.83
N THR A 69 26.44 26.42 -9.19
CA THR A 69 27.51 27.42 -9.28
C THR A 69 27.58 28.08 -10.66
N GLU A 70 28.32 29.19 -10.78
CA GLU A 70 28.48 29.96 -12.04
C GLU A 70 29.19 29.21 -13.17
N PHE A 71 29.84 28.06 -12.90
CA PHE A 71 30.73 27.43 -13.87
C PHE A 71 30.44 25.95 -14.08
N GLY A 72 30.29 25.59 -15.37
CA GLY A 72 30.28 24.22 -15.84
C GLY A 72 28.99 23.45 -15.56
N ASP A 73 28.85 22.32 -16.26
CA ASP A 73 27.76 21.37 -16.05
C ASP A 73 27.92 20.70 -14.68
N GLN A 74 26.84 20.64 -13.92
CA GLN A 74 26.80 20.09 -12.56
C GLN A 74 25.80 18.94 -12.49
N GLU A 75 26.19 17.86 -11.83
CA GLU A 75 25.37 16.66 -11.66
C GLU A 75 24.95 16.54 -10.19
N HIS A 76 23.64 16.44 -9.97
CA HIS A 76 23.05 16.25 -8.65
C HIS A 76 22.16 15.01 -8.66
N VAL A 77 22.25 14.20 -7.60
CA VAL A 77 21.48 12.97 -7.46
C VAL A 77 20.22 13.24 -6.64
N VAL A 78 19.08 12.81 -7.17
CA VAL A 78 17.82 12.74 -6.43
C VAL A 78 17.53 11.27 -6.14
N SER A 79 17.69 10.85 -4.88
CA SER A 79 17.32 9.51 -4.45
C SER A 79 15.81 9.39 -4.36
N MET A 80 15.28 8.26 -4.83
CA MET A 80 13.83 8.05 -4.94
C MET A 80 13.35 6.99 -3.94
N ILE A 81 12.15 7.18 -3.40
CA ILE A 81 11.39 6.24 -2.59
C ILE A 81 10.14 5.85 -3.37
N LYS A 82 9.81 4.55 -3.39
CA LYS A 82 8.56 4.06 -3.99
C LYS A 82 7.42 4.19 -2.98
N ASN A 83 6.28 4.72 -3.44
CA ASN A 83 5.12 5.01 -2.61
C ASN A 83 3.94 4.05 -2.82
N THR A 84 4.14 2.97 -3.57
CA THR A 84 3.09 2.02 -3.96
C THR A 84 3.51 0.62 -3.56
N ASN A 85 2.60 -0.12 -2.97
CA ASN A 85 2.82 -1.45 -2.40
C ASN A 85 1.84 -2.46 -3.00
N ARG A 86 2.30 -3.69 -3.19
CA ARG A 86 1.48 -4.86 -3.48
C ARG A 86 1.20 -5.59 -2.18
N VAL A 87 -0.07 -5.89 -1.93
CA VAL A 87 -0.50 -6.69 -0.77
C VAL A 87 -1.34 -7.85 -1.29
N HIS A 88 -0.86 -9.05 -1.04
CA HIS A 88 -1.47 -10.31 -1.42
C HIS A 88 -2.06 -10.95 -0.18
N ILE A 89 -3.38 -11.08 -0.14
CA ILE A 89 -4.06 -11.81 0.93
C ILE A 89 -4.46 -13.18 0.39
N VAL A 90 -3.92 -14.24 0.97
CA VAL A 90 -4.33 -15.61 0.71
C VAL A 90 -5.22 -16.04 1.87
N LEU A 91 -6.48 -16.35 1.59
CA LEU A 91 -7.45 -16.82 2.57
C LEU A 91 -7.83 -18.26 2.24
N GLU A 92 -7.39 -19.21 3.07
CA GLU A 92 -7.75 -20.62 2.93
C GLU A 92 -8.87 -20.99 3.91
N ASP A 93 -10.03 -21.39 3.37
CA ASP A 93 -11.13 -21.93 4.17
C ASP A 93 -10.88 -23.40 4.49
N ILE A 94 -10.57 -23.68 5.74
CA ILE A 94 -10.24 -25.02 6.24
C ILE A 94 -11.35 -25.59 7.13
N THR A 95 -12.57 -25.06 7.02
CA THR A 95 -13.74 -25.52 7.77
C THR A 95 -13.92 -27.04 7.61
N PRO A 96 -13.94 -27.84 8.71
CA PRO A 96 -14.06 -29.29 8.64
C PRO A 96 -15.31 -29.75 7.89
N ILE A 97 -15.09 -30.60 6.90
CA ILE A 97 -16.12 -31.02 5.95
C ILE A 97 -17.07 -32.04 6.61
N SER A 98 -18.27 -31.60 7.00
CA SER A 98 -19.46 -32.46 7.14
C SER A 98 -20.67 -31.99 6.33
N SER A 99 -20.55 -30.89 5.59
CA SER A 99 -21.64 -30.31 4.80
C SER A 99 -21.11 -29.60 3.56
N TYR A 100 -20.75 -30.36 2.53
CA TYR A 100 -20.57 -29.79 1.19
C TYR A 100 -21.93 -29.46 0.60
N SER A 101 -22.29 -28.19 0.64
CA SER A 101 -23.12 -27.60 -0.41
C SER A 101 -22.44 -26.34 -0.90
N ALA A 102 -21.77 -26.50 -2.05
CA ALA A 102 -21.47 -25.45 -3.02
C ALA A 102 -20.50 -24.33 -2.60
N PHE A 103 -19.20 -24.50 -2.92
CA PHE A 103 -18.33 -23.39 -3.31
C PHE A 103 -18.72 -22.83 -4.70
N SER A 104 -20.02 -22.79 -5.04
CA SER A 104 -20.44 -22.25 -6.34
C SER A 104 -20.29 -20.73 -6.40
N ASP A 105 -20.28 -20.07 -5.24
CA ASP A 105 -20.00 -18.64 -5.09
C ASP A 105 -18.98 -18.47 -3.93
N ASN A 106 -17.89 -17.74 -4.16
CA ASN A 106 -16.97 -17.36 -3.08
C ASN A 106 -17.68 -16.33 -2.17
N PRO A 107 -17.95 -16.64 -0.88
CA PRO A 107 -18.71 -15.76 0.00
C PRO A 107 -17.85 -14.63 0.57
N TYR A 108 -16.54 -14.64 0.34
CA TYR A 108 -15.59 -13.75 0.98
C TYR A 108 -15.31 -12.50 0.15
N SER A 109 -15.40 -11.34 0.81
CA SER A 109 -14.94 -10.06 0.26
C SER A 109 -13.96 -9.40 1.23
N LEU A 110 -12.89 -8.88 0.66
CA LEU A 110 -11.79 -8.20 1.34
C LEU A 110 -11.68 -6.75 0.84
N ALA A 111 -11.29 -5.88 1.74
CA ALA A 111 -11.01 -4.48 1.46
C ALA A 111 -9.85 -4.00 2.33
N ILE A 112 -9.07 -3.05 1.81
CA ILE A 112 -8.12 -2.28 2.62
C ILE A 112 -8.61 -0.84 2.63
N THR A 113 -8.79 -0.25 3.81
CA THR A 113 -9.24 1.14 3.94
C THR A 113 -8.25 1.98 4.73
N GLY A 114 -8.05 3.24 4.35
CA GLY A 114 -7.26 4.20 5.14
C GLY A 114 -7.01 5.50 4.38
N SER A 115 -6.32 6.44 5.01
CA SER A 115 -6.20 7.83 4.53
C SER A 115 -4.81 8.11 3.95
N ASN A 116 -4.26 7.19 3.16
CA ASN A 116 -2.88 7.27 2.64
C ASN A 116 -2.76 7.83 1.20
N GLY A 117 -3.79 8.58 0.76
CA GLY A 117 -3.94 9.06 -0.62
C GLY A 117 -3.22 10.36 -0.99
N SER A 118 -2.80 11.14 0.02
CA SER A 118 -2.35 12.52 -0.18
C SER A 118 -0.96 12.73 0.41
N TYR A 119 -0.08 13.37 -0.35
CA TYR A 119 1.31 13.59 0.02
C TYR A 119 1.69 15.06 -0.08
N ASN A 120 2.42 15.55 0.92
CA ASN A 120 3.10 16.84 0.84
C ASN A 120 4.37 16.74 -0.04
N TYR A 121 4.98 17.88 -0.34
CA TYR A 121 6.21 17.99 -1.14
C TYR A 121 7.38 17.12 -0.65
N ASP A 122 7.47 16.86 0.66
CA ASP A 122 8.53 16.08 1.32
C ASP A 122 8.14 14.61 1.52
N ASN A 123 7.07 14.17 0.87
CA ASN A 123 6.52 12.82 0.96
C ASN A 123 5.97 12.46 2.35
N THR A 124 5.74 13.44 3.23
CA THR A 124 4.91 13.22 4.42
C THR A 124 3.44 13.07 4.02
N LEU A 125 2.66 12.38 4.85
CA LEU A 125 1.22 12.26 4.59
C LEU A 125 0.56 13.63 4.78
N ALA A 126 -0.27 14.01 3.83
CA ALA A 126 -1.16 15.15 3.96
C ALA A 126 -2.55 14.68 4.36
N ASP A 127 -3.34 15.55 4.99
CA ASP A 127 -4.75 15.29 5.23
C ASP A 127 -5.45 15.03 3.89
N GLY A 128 -6.13 13.88 3.80
CA GLY A 128 -6.76 13.39 2.58
C GLY A 128 -8.04 12.62 2.87
N ALA A 129 -8.75 12.26 1.80
CA ALA A 129 -9.94 11.42 1.92
C ALA A 129 -9.57 9.99 2.33
N ALA A 130 -10.47 9.33 3.05
CA ALA A 130 -10.38 7.89 3.27
C ALA A 130 -10.55 7.16 1.92
N LEU A 131 -9.67 6.22 1.67
CA LEU A 131 -9.67 5.35 0.49
C LEU A 131 -10.16 3.96 0.88
N ASN A 132 -10.81 3.31 -0.08
CA ASN A 132 -11.23 1.92 0.00
C ASN A 132 -10.67 1.16 -1.21
N TYR A 133 -9.55 0.49 -1.01
CA TYR A 133 -8.87 -0.31 -2.01
C TYR A 133 -9.61 -1.64 -2.20
N ILE A 134 -10.00 -1.90 -3.44
CA ILE A 134 -10.69 -3.14 -3.83
C ILE A 134 -9.70 -4.06 -4.55
N PRO A 135 -9.59 -5.33 -4.15
CA PRO A 135 -8.60 -6.23 -4.73
C PRO A 135 -9.07 -6.83 -6.06
N GLN A 136 -8.11 -7.37 -6.81
CA GLN A 136 -8.38 -8.37 -7.83
C GLN A 136 -8.43 -9.75 -7.18
N TYR A 137 -9.45 -10.53 -7.49
CA TYR A 137 -9.64 -11.86 -6.92
C TYR A 137 -9.18 -12.98 -7.85
N THR A 138 -8.51 -13.99 -7.27
CA THR A 138 -8.31 -15.30 -7.86
C THR A 138 -8.86 -16.36 -6.89
N ILE A 139 -9.76 -17.23 -7.36
CA ILE A 139 -10.40 -18.25 -6.53
C ILE A 139 -10.03 -19.63 -7.05
N ALA A 140 -9.52 -20.50 -6.17
CA ALA A 140 -9.14 -21.87 -6.51
C ALA A 140 -9.46 -22.82 -5.35
N GLY A 141 -10.44 -23.70 -5.54
CA GLY A 141 -10.87 -24.64 -4.50
C GLY A 141 -11.41 -23.91 -3.27
N ASN A 142 -10.77 -24.12 -2.12
CA ASN A 142 -11.07 -23.46 -0.84
C ASN A 142 -10.24 -22.19 -0.60
N THR A 143 -9.45 -21.77 -1.57
CA THR A 143 -8.55 -20.61 -1.45
C THR A 143 -9.11 -19.42 -2.22
N THR A 144 -9.17 -18.28 -1.54
CA THR A 144 -9.46 -16.96 -2.10
C THR A 144 -8.20 -16.11 -1.99
N GLN A 145 -7.62 -15.73 -3.11
CA GLN A 145 -6.53 -14.76 -3.19
C GLN A 145 -7.09 -13.38 -3.56
N ALA A 146 -6.69 -12.36 -2.82
CA ALA A 146 -7.05 -10.97 -3.04
C ALA A 146 -5.78 -10.13 -3.17
N ASP A 147 -5.55 -9.61 -4.38
CA ASP A 147 -4.37 -8.82 -4.71
C ASP A 147 -4.71 -7.32 -4.75
N PHE A 148 -4.05 -6.55 -3.90
CA PHE A 148 -4.21 -5.10 -3.80
C PHE A 148 -2.97 -4.39 -4.35
N THR A 149 -3.18 -3.28 -5.04
CA THR A 149 -2.17 -2.21 -5.14
C THR A 149 -2.63 -1.06 -4.25
N ILE A 150 -1.85 -0.77 -3.21
CA ILE A 150 -2.13 0.33 -2.27
C ILE A 150 -1.00 1.35 -2.29
N LEU A 151 -1.26 2.53 -1.73
CA LEU A 151 -0.22 3.55 -1.56
C LEU A 151 0.65 3.29 -0.32
N ARG A 152 1.47 4.26 0.09
CA ARG A 152 2.54 4.08 1.07
C ARG A 152 1.97 3.61 2.41
N ILE A 153 2.57 2.54 2.95
CA ILE A 153 2.30 2.01 4.30
C ILE A 153 3.26 2.71 5.25
N ARG A 154 2.77 3.08 6.45
CA ARG A 154 3.61 3.67 7.49
C ARG A 154 3.33 3.03 8.83
N GLU A 155 4.33 3.02 9.67
CA GLU A 155 4.15 2.66 11.07
C GLU A 155 3.05 3.52 11.69
N ASN A 156 2.10 2.87 12.37
CA ASN A 156 0.96 3.51 13.04
C ASN A 156 -0.04 4.22 12.12
N ASP A 157 -0.05 3.94 10.82
CA ASP A 157 -1.11 4.40 9.92
C ASP A 157 -2.51 3.89 10.31
N ASP A 158 -3.52 4.37 9.58
CA ASP A 158 -4.92 3.98 9.76
C ASP A 158 -5.36 2.87 8.80
N LEU A 159 -4.43 2.25 8.06
CA LEU A 159 -4.77 1.20 7.10
C LEU A 159 -5.33 -0.02 7.82
N GLN A 160 -6.53 -0.41 7.43
CA GLN A 160 -7.27 -1.54 7.98
C GLN A 160 -7.58 -2.56 6.88
N LEU A 161 -7.20 -3.81 7.13
CA LEU A 161 -7.65 -4.96 6.34
C LEU A 161 -8.95 -5.46 6.96
N THR A 162 -10.00 -5.54 6.15
CA THR A 162 -11.30 -6.08 6.55
C THR A 162 -11.62 -7.30 5.70
N ILE A 163 -12.08 -8.38 6.35
CA ILE A 163 -12.59 -9.59 5.71
C ILE A 163 -14.05 -9.74 6.09
N GLN A 164 -14.90 -9.93 5.09
CA GLN A 164 -16.33 -10.16 5.24
C GLN A 164 -16.71 -11.51 4.66
N ALA A 165 -17.70 -12.16 5.27
CA ALA A 165 -18.38 -13.33 4.73
C ALA A 165 -19.85 -12.97 4.52
N ASN A 166 -20.34 -13.11 3.28
CA ASN A 166 -21.71 -12.77 2.90
C ASN A 166 -22.12 -11.34 3.32
N GLY A 167 -21.20 -10.38 3.16
CA GLY A 167 -21.38 -8.97 3.51
C GLY A 167 -21.33 -8.64 5.01
N LYS A 168 -21.08 -9.63 5.88
CA LYS A 168 -20.87 -9.40 7.31
C LYS A 168 -19.38 -9.42 7.62
N GLU A 169 -18.90 -8.39 8.32
CA GLU A 169 -17.53 -8.38 8.86
C GLU A 169 -17.28 -9.56 9.79
N ILE A 170 -16.20 -10.28 9.52
CA ILE A 170 -15.74 -11.43 10.32
C ILE A 170 -14.34 -11.23 10.89
N HIS A 171 -13.55 -10.32 10.30
CA HIS A 171 -12.21 -9.97 10.75
C HIS A 171 -11.88 -8.55 10.33
N THR A 172 -11.22 -7.80 11.22
CA THR A 172 -10.66 -6.48 10.92
C THR A 172 -9.38 -6.28 11.73
N GLU A 173 -8.37 -5.68 11.12
CA GLU A 173 -7.09 -5.41 11.79
C GLU A 173 -6.30 -4.29 11.14
N ARG A 174 -5.37 -3.72 11.90
CA ARG A 174 -4.40 -2.74 11.39
C ARG A 174 -3.33 -3.44 10.54
N LEU A 175 -3.25 -3.08 9.27
CA LEU A 175 -2.35 -3.72 8.30
C LEU A 175 -0.88 -3.55 8.68
N ALA A 176 -0.44 -2.32 8.95
CA ALA A 176 0.95 -2.05 9.31
C ALA A 176 1.37 -2.80 10.59
N THR A 177 0.51 -2.78 11.62
CA THR A 177 0.74 -3.52 12.87
C THR A 177 0.87 -5.02 12.62
N ARG A 178 0.01 -5.59 11.76
CA ARG A 178 0.08 -7.00 11.41
C ARG A 178 1.37 -7.33 10.67
N LEU A 179 1.74 -6.56 9.66
CA LEU A 179 2.97 -6.75 8.86
C LEU A 179 4.24 -6.79 9.73
N MET A 180 4.30 -5.96 10.77
CA MET A 180 5.43 -5.90 11.71
C MET A 180 5.57 -7.13 12.63
N GLU A 181 4.63 -8.09 12.59
CA GLU A 181 4.84 -9.40 13.25
C GLU A 181 5.92 -10.23 12.53
N ASN A 182 6.24 -9.89 11.27
CA ASN A 182 7.46 -10.37 10.64
C ASN A 182 8.65 -9.53 11.15
N PRO A 183 9.66 -10.14 11.79
CA PRO A 183 10.79 -9.41 12.38
C PRO A 183 11.69 -8.70 11.36
N ARG A 184 11.51 -8.95 10.06
CA ARG A 184 12.20 -8.22 8.98
C ARG A 184 11.54 -6.88 8.63
N ILE A 185 10.36 -6.59 9.19
CA ILE A 185 9.60 -5.37 8.96
C ILE A 185 9.56 -4.61 10.29
N ASN A 186 10.52 -3.71 10.49
CA ASN A 186 10.73 -3.02 11.76
C ASN A 186 10.69 -1.49 11.59
N GLY A 187 9.54 -1.00 11.12
CA GLY A 187 9.22 0.42 11.01
C GLY A 187 9.31 0.97 9.59
N ASN A 188 9.29 2.30 9.48
CA ASN A 188 9.13 3.00 8.20
C ASN A 188 10.25 2.72 7.19
N ASP A 189 11.50 2.56 7.64
CA ASP A 189 12.62 2.29 6.74
C ASP A 189 12.44 0.96 5.98
N ASP A 190 11.85 -0.05 6.62
CA ASP A 190 11.56 -1.33 5.97
C ASP A 190 10.30 -1.23 5.11
N PHE A 191 9.27 -0.50 5.55
CA PHE A 191 8.08 -0.22 4.72
C PHE A 191 8.41 0.56 3.44
N ASP A 192 9.46 1.38 3.44
CA ASP A 192 9.92 2.11 2.25
C ASP A 192 10.81 1.25 1.32
N ARG A 193 11.34 0.12 1.82
CA ARG A 193 12.24 -0.79 1.07
C ARG A 193 11.54 -2.04 0.55
N ILE A 194 10.52 -2.50 1.26
CA ILE A 194 9.72 -3.66 0.92
C ILE A 194 8.40 -3.14 0.35
N ASP A 195 8.06 -3.57 -0.85
CA ASP A 195 6.87 -3.10 -1.57
C ASP A 195 5.95 -4.25 -1.99
N ASP A 196 6.25 -5.48 -1.54
CA ASP A 196 5.51 -6.69 -1.85
C ASP A 196 5.31 -7.50 -0.56
N TYR A 197 4.04 -7.69 -0.21
CA TYR A 197 3.62 -8.32 1.03
C TYR A 197 2.63 -9.43 0.74
N THR A 198 2.85 -10.62 1.29
CA THR A 198 1.91 -11.73 1.26
C THR A 198 1.53 -12.12 2.69
N LEU A 199 0.23 -12.05 3.00
CA LEU A 199 -0.34 -12.52 4.25
C LEU A 199 -1.21 -13.74 3.98
N HIS A 200 -0.91 -14.85 4.66
CA HIS A 200 -1.67 -16.09 4.54
C HIS A 200 -2.52 -16.31 5.79
N TYR A 201 -3.82 -16.49 5.61
CA TYR A 201 -4.79 -16.74 6.67
C TYR A 201 -5.50 -18.06 6.47
N HIS A 202 -5.78 -18.73 7.58
CA HIS A 202 -6.78 -19.79 7.65
C HIS A 202 -8.09 -19.25 8.19
N LEU A 203 -9.20 -19.74 7.64
CA LEU A 203 -10.55 -19.46 8.11
C LEU A 203 -11.25 -20.75 8.51
N ILE A 204 -11.93 -20.72 9.65
CA ILE A 204 -12.83 -21.79 10.12
C ILE A 204 -14.18 -21.19 10.48
N GLN A 205 -15.25 -21.69 9.87
CA GLN A 205 -16.61 -21.46 10.35
C GLN A 205 -16.97 -22.51 11.41
N LYS A 206 -17.39 -22.05 12.59
CA LYS A 206 -17.87 -22.89 13.69
C LYS A 206 -19.33 -23.31 13.45
N GLU A 207 -19.77 -24.36 14.15
CA GLU A 207 -21.15 -24.86 14.07
C GLU A 207 -22.21 -23.80 14.45
N ASP A 208 -21.85 -22.83 15.29
CA ASP A 208 -22.71 -21.71 15.68
C ASP A 208 -22.75 -20.56 14.64
N GLY A 209 -22.04 -20.73 13.51
CA GLY A 209 -21.94 -19.76 12.43
C GLY A 209 -20.88 -18.66 12.65
N ALA A 210 -20.16 -18.65 13.78
CA ALA A 210 -19.04 -17.74 14.00
C ALA A 210 -17.85 -18.12 13.11
N HIS A 211 -17.09 -17.12 12.66
CA HIS A 211 -15.88 -17.33 11.88
C HIS A 211 -14.66 -17.05 12.75
N VAL A 212 -13.62 -17.86 12.59
CA VAL A 212 -12.30 -17.63 13.18
C VAL A 212 -11.32 -17.47 12.05
N VAL A 213 -10.67 -16.31 11.98
CA VAL A 213 -9.61 -16.01 11.01
C VAL A 213 -8.28 -16.00 11.77
N THR A 214 -7.32 -16.79 11.30
CA THR A 214 -5.99 -16.94 11.93
C THR A 214 -4.91 -16.61 10.91
N LEU A 215 -4.04 -15.65 11.21
CA LEU A 215 -2.85 -15.41 10.40
C LEU A 215 -1.87 -16.57 10.59
N ILE A 216 -1.36 -17.08 9.47
CA ILE A 216 -0.40 -18.19 9.42
C ILE A 216 1.00 -17.67 9.11
N SER A 217 1.14 -16.81 8.11
CA SER A 217 2.46 -16.30 7.72
C SER A 217 2.41 -14.93 7.05
N ILE A 218 3.53 -14.22 7.10
CA ILE A 218 3.78 -12.94 6.42
C ILE A 218 5.10 -13.06 5.65
N ASN A 219 5.10 -12.93 4.32
CA ASN A 219 6.30 -13.08 3.47
C ASN A 219 7.10 -14.35 3.81
N ASP A 220 6.41 -15.50 3.81
CA ASP A 220 6.92 -16.84 4.17
C ASP A 220 7.42 -16.99 5.61
N TRP A 221 7.29 -15.97 6.46
CA TRP A 221 7.59 -16.06 7.89
C TRP A 221 6.37 -16.53 8.66
N ASP A 222 6.46 -17.71 9.28
CA ASP A 222 5.40 -18.27 10.12
C ASP A 222 5.24 -17.46 11.42
N VAL A 223 4.00 -16.99 11.67
CA VAL A 223 3.64 -16.22 12.86
C VAL A 223 2.86 -17.04 13.90
N THR A 224 2.51 -18.30 13.60
CA THR A 224 1.74 -19.14 14.53
C THR A 224 2.54 -19.53 15.77
N HIS A 225 3.87 -19.46 15.71
CA HIS A 225 4.79 -19.83 16.79
C HIS A 225 5.01 -18.72 17.84
N THR A 226 4.54 -17.50 17.63
CA THR A 226 4.79 -16.36 18.55
C THR A 226 3.67 -16.10 19.54
N GLY A 227 2.52 -16.78 19.44
CA GLY A 227 1.37 -16.64 20.35
C GLY A 227 1.42 -17.50 21.64
N GLY A 228 2.49 -18.26 21.87
CA GLY A 228 2.64 -19.16 23.01
C GLY A 228 3.74 -18.72 23.97
N GLY A 229 3.55 -17.61 24.68
CA GLY A 229 4.53 -17.11 25.64
C GLY A 229 3.88 -16.35 26.80
N ILE A 230 3.82 -17.06 27.94
CA ILE A 230 3.44 -16.71 29.34
C ILE A 230 1.97 -16.44 29.69
#